data_AF-A0A525D6C5-F1
#
_entry.id   AF-A0A525D6C5-F1
#
_cell.length_a   1.000
_cell.length_b   1.000
_cell.length_c   1.000
_cell.angle_alpha   90.00
_cell.angle_beta   90.00
_cell.angle_gamma   90.00
#
_symmetry.space_group_name_H-M   'P 1'
#
loop_
_entity.id
_entity.type
_entity.pdbx_description
1 polymer ?
#
loop_
_entity_poly.entity_id
_entity_poly.type
_entity_poly.pdbx_seq_one_letter_code
_entity_poly.pdbx_strand_id
1 'polypeptide(L)'
;MAFVTRSHRHLWGKNNEAPLSFLFQQGLSHGLIKDLYLGWNKFGQARSIENWGFEPFPGQPEKLMLHPGIVVPAIVSQNLEAVWIQQFNDTGALDAYLVPGSKTAQILLGEPDDRIIIIHDLMDGLYLYQEGKERVAVLIHPDPTKPIARKFLKPLRQAQSIQVLQKENDPNKMTDPGDIPASRIGHYHSKTDLTRLL
;
A
#
# COMPACT_ATOMS: atom_id res chain seq x y z
N MET A 1 15.97 0.33 6.02
CA MET A 1 15.33 -0.16 7.27
C MET A 1 15.21 0.89 8.39
N ALA A 2 16.24 1.68 8.70
CA ALA A 2 16.21 2.60 9.86
C ALA A 2 15.00 3.56 9.91
N PHE A 3 14.58 4.11 8.75
CA PHE A 3 13.40 4.96 8.65
C PHE A 3 12.12 4.25 9.08
N VAL A 4 11.84 3.06 8.53
CA VAL A 4 10.65 2.27 8.83
C VAL A 4 10.58 1.92 10.31
N THR A 5 11.68 1.43 10.90
CA THR A 5 11.75 1.10 12.33
C THR A 5 11.49 2.31 13.23
N ARG A 6 12.04 3.48 12.86
CA ARG A 6 11.79 4.73 13.61
C ARG A 6 10.32 5.14 13.52
N SER A 7 9.75 5.13 12.31
CA SER A 7 8.34 5.47 12.09
C SER A 7 7.41 4.51 12.82
N HIS A 8 7.71 3.21 12.83
CA HIS A 8 6.96 2.22 13.60
C HIS A 8 6.96 2.55 15.10
N ARG A 9 8.13 2.82 15.69
CA ARG A 9 8.23 3.24 17.09
C ARG A 9 7.48 4.55 17.37
N HIS A 10 7.52 5.50 16.44
CA HIS A 10 6.80 6.75 16.57
C HIS A 10 5.28 6.54 16.58
N LEU A 11 4.74 5.63 15.78
CA LEU A 11 3.29 5.35 15.77
C LEU A 11 2.78 4.95 17.15
N TRP A 12 3.58 4.19 17.91
CA TRP A 12 3.26 3.73 19.26
C TRP A 12 3.79 4.65 20.37
N GLY A 13 4.32 5.82 20.03
CA GLY A 13 4.83 6.80 20.98
C GLY A 13 3.73 7.69 21.58
N LYS A 14 4.07 8.46 22.63
CA LYS A 14 3.17 9.43 23.26
C LYS A 14 2.70 10.51 22.27
N ASN A 15 1.46 10.99 22.42
CA ASN A 15 0.85 12.07 21.63
C ASN A 15 0.75 11.75 20.12
N ASN A 16 0.38 10.50 19.78
CA ASN A 16 0.13 10.04 18.42
C ASN A 16 -1.24 9.34 18.30
N GLU A 17 -2.23 9.86 19.02
CA GLU A 17 -3.62 9.39 19.00
C GLU A 17 -4.23 9.60 17.61
N ALA A 18 -3.90 10.69 16.93
CA ALA A 18 -4.42 11.01 15.60
C ALA A 18 -4.11 9.94 14.52
N PRO A 19 -2.84 9.55 14.28
CA PRO A 19 -2.55 8.50 13.28
C PRO A 19 -3.15 7.13 13.67
N LEU A 20 -3.23 6.80 14.96
CA LEU A 20 -3.88 5.57 15.41
C LEU A 20 -5.39 5.62 15.18
N SER A 21 -6.04 6.75 15.51
CA SER A 21 -7.46 6.99 15.25
C SER A 21 -7.76 6.91 13.75
N PHE A 22 -6.90 7.46 12.90
CA PHE A 22 -7.02 7.34 11.45
C PHE A 22 -6.95 5.87 11.01
N LEU A 23 -5.97 5.10 11.45
CA LEU A 23 -5.86 3.67 11.12
C LEU A 23 -7.09 2.87 11.60
N PHE A 24 -7.62 3.22 12.78
CA PHE A 24 -8.84 2.62 13.30
C PHE A 24 -10.08 2.98 12.48
N GLN A 25 -10.23 4.24 12.05
CA GLN A 25 -11.26 4.65 11.09
C GLN A 25 -11.08 3.95 9.74
N GLN A 26 -9.84 3.59 9.39
CA GLN A 26 -9.56 2.73 8.25
C GLN A 26 -9.89 1.24 8.50
N GLY A 27 -10.44 0.87 9.65
CA GLY A 27 -10.84 -0.51 9.97
C GLY A 27 -9.67 -1.44 10.28
N LEU A 28 -8.47 -0.90 10.47
CA LEU A 28 -7.28 -1.72 10.73
C LEU A 28 -7.14 -2.00 12.22
N SER A 29 -6.98 -3.27 12.56
CA SER A 29 -6.74 -3.74 13.92
C SER A 29 -5.30 -3.45 14.35
N HIS A 30 -5.08 -3.30 15.66
CA HIS A 30 -3.72 -3.18 16.21
C HIS A 30 -2.82 -4.37 15.87
N GLY A 31 -3.39 -5.58 15.77
CA GLY A 31 -2.66 -6.78 15.38
C GLY A 31 -2.06 -6.61 13.98
N LEU A 32 -2.90 -6.31 13.00
CA LEU A 32 -2.45 -6.07 11.62
C LEU A 32 -1.43 -4.92 11.52
N ILE A 33 -1.67 -3.81 12.22
CA ILE A 33 -0.77 -2.64 12.22
C ILE A 33 0.64 -3.05 12.71
N LYS A 34 0.72 -3.94 13.71
CA LYS A 34 1.99 -4.47 14.22
C LYS A 34 2.61 -5.49 13.27
N ASP A 35 1.82 -6.44 12.78
CA ASP A 35 2.27 -7.53 11.91
C ASP A 35 2.86 -6.99 10.60
N LEU A 36 2.22 -5.97 10.01
CA LEU A 36 2.70 -5.28 8.82
C LEU A 36 3.70 -4.16 9.11
N TYR A 37 4.06 -3.98 10.38
CA TYR A 37 5.07 -3.03 10.82
C TYR A 37 4.79 -1.58 10.38
N LEU A 38 3.51 -1.20 10.35
CA LEU A 38 3.08 0.14 9.95
C LEU A 38 3.65 1.18 10.91
N GLY A 39 3.90 2.39 10.39
CA GLY A 39 4.53 3.45 11.15
C GLY A 39 3.92 4.82 10.93
N TRP A 40 4.45 5.81 11.64
CA TRP A 40 4.05 7.21 11.54
C TRP A 40 5.28 8.08 11.28
N ASN A 41 5.31 8.71 10.10
CA ASN A 41 6.23 9.80 9.85
C ASN A 41 5.57 11.12 10.27
N LYS A 42 5.86 11.57 11.49
CA LYS A 42 5.19 12.74 12.09
C LYS A 42 5.45 14.05 11.35
N PHE A 43 6.66 14.23 10.84
CA PHE A 43 7.08 15.47 10.23
C PHE A 43 7.64 15.20 8.83
N GLY A 44 7.32 16.10 7.91
CA GLY A 44 7.99 16.17 6.63
C GLY A 44 9.50 16.31 6.84
N GLN A 45 10.29 15.45 6.20
CA GLN A 45 11.74 15.45 6.38
C GLN A 45 12.43 15.56 5.02
N ALA A 46 13.24 16.59 4.86
CA ALA A 46 14.24 16.63 3.81
C ALA A 46 15.42 15.72 4.22
N ARG A 47 15.79 14.81 3.34
CA ARG A 47 16.95 13.91 3.49
C ARG A 47 17.84 14.09 2.29
N SER A 48 19.17 14.14 2.49
CA SER A 48 20.05 14.11 1.32
C SER A 48 19.86 12.78 0.58
N ILE A 49 19.87 12.84 -0.74
CA ILE A 49 19.71 11.67 -1.60
C ILE A 49 20.83 10.64 -1.35
N GLU A 50 22.04 11.10 -1.04
CA GLU A 50 23.20 10.27 -0.65
C GLU A 50 22.92 9.45 0.61
N ASN A 51 22.41 10.09 1.67
CA ASN A 51 22.05 9.40 2.91
C ASN A 51 20.85 8.45 2.73
N TRP A 52 20.13 8.61 1.62
CA TRP A 52 19.05 7.73 1.20
C TRP A 52 19.51 6.59 0.27
N GLY A 53 20.79 6.55 -0.08
CA GLY A 53 21.39 5.50 -0.91
C GLY A 53 21.38 5.77 -2.41
N PHE A 54 21.22 7.03 -2.81
CA PHE A 54 21.30 7.46 -4.21
C PHE A 54 22.57 8.26 -4.47
N GLU A 55 23.14 8.07 -5.66
CA GLU A 55 24.21 8.94 -6.14
C GLU A 55 23.62 10.30 -6.58
N PRO A 56 24.29 11.42 -6.29
CA PRO A 56 23.88 12.72 -6.79
C PRO A 56 23.99 12.78 -8.31
N PHE A 57 22.93 13.20 -8.98
CA PHE A 57 22.95 13.48 -10.43
C PHE A 57 22.88 14.99 -10.69
N PRO A 58 23.71 15.53 -11.60
CA PRO A 58 23.63 16.93 -12.00
C PRO A 58 22.23 17.29 -12.50
N GLY A 59 21.64 18.36 -11.94
CA GLY A 59 20.30 18.82 -12.31
C GLY A 59 19.14 18.14 -11.57
N GLN A 60 19.40 17.23 -10.64
CA GLN A 60 18.38 16.67 -9.75
C GLN A 60 18.41 17.33 -8.35
N PRO A 61 17.29 17.32 -7.60
CA PRO A 61 17.26 17.83 -6.25
C PRO A 61 18.22 17.05 -5.34
N GLU A 62 19.12 17.75 -4.64
CA GLU A 62 20.04 17.15 -3.67
C GLU A 62 19.33 16.53 -2.44
N LYS A 63 18.04 16.85 -2.27
CA LYS A 63 17.23 16.41 -1.14
C LYS A 63 15.96 15.70 -1.60
N LEU A 64 15.75 14.53 -1.02
CA LEU A 64 14.50 13.80 -1.04
C LEU A 64 13.56 14.34 0.03
N MET A 65 12.30 14.61 -0.34
CA MET A 65 11.24 14.95 0.60
C MET A 65 10.46 13.70 1.00
N LEU A 66 10.47 13.39 2.30
CA LEU A 66 9.60 12.38 2.90
C LEU A 66 8.41 13.08 3.54
N HIS A 67 7.23 12.91 2.95
CA HIS A 67 6.00 13.55 3.41
C HIS A 67 5.57 13.02 4.80
N PRO A 68 4.90 13.84 5.63
CA PRO A 68 4.25 13.33 6.83
C PRO A 68 3.10 12.39 6.44
N GLY A 69 2.94 11.28 7.15
CA GLY A 69 1.97 10.24 6.76
C GLY A 69 2.17 8.91 7.47
N ILE A 70 1.18 8.01 7.32
CA ILE A 70 1.32 6.61 7.72
C ILE A 70 2.33 5.94 6.80
N VAL A 71 3.36 5.34 7.38
CA VAL A 71 4.36 4.57 6.67
C VAL A 71 3.87 3.13 6.53
N VAL A 72 3.71 2.66 5.29
CA VAL A 72 3.32 1.29 4.95
C VAL A 72 4.50 0.61 4.27
N PRO A 73 5.29 -0.21 4.99
CA PRO A 73 6.39 -0.93 4.38
C PRO A 73 5.90 -2.21 3.68
N ALA A 74 6.50 -2.55 2.55
CA ALA A 74 6.40 -3.87 1.94
C ALA A 74 7.65 -4.68 2.28
N ILE A 75 7.52 -5.65 3.19
CA ILE A 75 8.63 -6.49 3.66
C ILE A 75 8.38 -7.91 3.17
N VAL A 76 9.28 -8.42 2.33
CA VAL A 76 9.20 -9.78 1.76
C VAL A 76 10.47 -10.53 2.13
N SER A 77 10.32 -11.68 2.80
CA SER A 77 11.47 -12.49 3.25
C SER A 77 12.53 -11.66 3.97
N GLN A 78 12.10 -10.84 4.93
CA GLN A 78 12.94 -9.92 5.72
C GLN A 78 13.63 -8.78 4.93
N ASN A 79 13.34 -8.64 3.63
CA ASN A 79 13.85 -7.56 2.81
C ASN A 79 12.78 -6.48 2.63
N LEU A 80 13.15 -5.22 2.90
CA LEU A 80 12.31 -4.08 2.58
C LEU A 80 12.33 -3.84 1.07
N GLU A 81 11.21 -4.10 0.42
CA GLU A 81 11.07 -3.95 -1.02
C GLU A 81 10.47 -2.61 -1.42
N ALA A 82 9.56 -2.08 -0.62
CA ALA A 82 8.92 -0.81 -0.88
C ALA A 82 8.55 -0.08 0.40
N VAL A 83 8.41 1.24 0.31
CA VAL A 83 7.84 2.05 1.37
C VAL A 83 6.84 3.01 0.76
N TRP A 84 5.60 2.92 1.22
CA TRP A 84 4.55 3.88 0.93
C TRP A 84 4.36 4.82 2.11
N ILE A 85 4.00 6.07 1.81
CA ILE A 85 3.56 7.04 2.80
C ILE A 85 2.13 7.46 2.44
N GLN A 86 1.15 6.98 3.19
CA GLN A 86 -0.23 7.39 3.07
C GLN A 86 -0.42 8.70 3.83
N GLN A 87 -0.59 9.79 3.09
CA GLN A 87 -0.96 11.08 3.68
C GLN A 87 -2.43 11.05 4.11
N PHE A 88 -2.79 11.82 5.13
CA PHE A 88 -4.17 11.95 5.57
C PHE A 88 -4.39 13.31 6.24
N ASN A 89 -5.64 13.72 6.30
CA ASN A 89 -6.11 14.90 7.04
C ASN A 89 -7.42 14.54 7.79
N ASP A 90 -8.10 15.55 8.34
CA ASP A 90 -9.35 15.36 9.09
C ASP A 90 -10.49 14.79 8.24
N THR A 91 -10.42 14.91 6.91
CA THR A 91 -11.41 14.37 5.97
C THR A 91 -11.11 12.94 5.51
N GLY A 92 -9.93 12.39 5.85
CA GLY A 92 -9.55 11.02 5.56
C GLY A 92 -8.23 10.87 4.81
N ALA A 93 -8.09 9.75 4.09
CA ALA A 93 -6.89 9.42 3.33
C ALA A 93 -6.76 10.35 2.11
N LEU A 94 -5.52 10.78 1.83
CA LEU A 94 -5.13 11.53 0.64
C LEU A 94 -4.32 10.62 -0.31
N ASP A 95 -3.41 11.19 -1.10
CA ASP A 95 -2.55 10.39 -1.98
C ASP A 95 -1.52 9.57 -1.19
N ALA A 96 -1.25 8.38 -1.71
CA ALA A 96 -0.15 7.54 -1.26
C ALA A 96 1.12 7.90 -2.06
N TYR A 97 2.19 8.25 -1.34
CA TYR A 97 3.49 8.55 -1.92
C TYR A 97 4.40 7.32 -1.87
N LEU A 98 4.84 6.83 -3.04
CA LEU A 98 5.87 5.80 -3.11
C LEU A 98 7.24 6.43 -2.87
N VAL A 99 7.92 6.02 -1.80
CA VAL A 99 9.24 6.55 -1.48
C VAL A 99 10.27 6.10 -2.53
N PRO A 100 11.04 7.03 -3.12
CA PRO A 100 12.13 6.72 -4.03
C PRO A 100 13.09 5.69 -3.44
N GLY A 101 13.43 4.69 -4.26
CA GLY A 101 14.32 3.59 -3.92
C GLY A 101 13.56 2.29 -3.65
N SER A 102 12.23 2.37 -3.61
CA SER A 102 11.34 1.21 -3.63
C SER A 102 11.50 0.43 -4.93
N LYS A 103 11.62 -0.90 -4.83
CA LYS A 103 11.81 -1.83 -5.96
C LYS A 103 10.53 -2.08 -6.74
N THR A 104 9.38 -1.95 -6.09
CA THR A 104 8.06 -2.12 -6.70
C THR A 104 7.05 -1.20 -6.03
N ALA A 105 6.02 -0.81 -6.78
CA ALA A 105 4.85 -0.12 -6.26
C ALA A 105 3.83 -1.11 -5.66
N GLN A 106 3.81 -2.37 -6.11
CA GLN A 106 2.74 -3.30 -5.73
C GLN A 106 3.11 -4.12 -4.50
N ILE A 107 2.11 -4.49 -3.71
CA ILE A 107 2.23 -5.30 -2.49
C ILE A 107 1.32 -6.51 -2.65
N LEU A 108 1.87 -7.72 -2.57
CA LEU A 108 1.09 -8.96 -2.48
C LEU A 108 1.05 -9.41 -1.02
N LEU A 109 -0.16 -9.57 -0.49
CA LEU A 109 -0.42 -10.04 0.88
C LEU A 109 -1.21 -11.34 0.82
N GLY A 110 -0.87 -12.30 1.69
CA GLY A 110 -1.45 -13.64 1.71
C GLY A 110 -0.82 -14.61 0.70
N GLU A 111 -1.13 -15.89 0.84
CA GLU A 111 -0.65 -16.94 -0.06
C GLU A 111 -1.54 -17.00 -1.32
N PRO A 112 -0.96 -16.94 -2.52
CA PRO A 112 -1.69 -16.80 -3.78
C PRO A 112 -2.25 -18.13 -4.31
N ASP A 113 -2.92 -18.91 -3.46
CA ASP A 113 -3.22 -20.31 -3.75
C ASP A 113 -4.39 -20.43 -4.75
N ASP A 114 -5.58 -19.92 -4.40
CA ASP A 114 -6.79 -20.12 -5.22
C ASP A 114 -7.44 -18.84 -5.74
N ARG A 115 -7.40 -17.74 -4.97
CA ARG A 115 -8.10 -16.50 -5.32
C ARG A 115 -7.24 -15.27 -5.03
N ILE A 116 -7.05 -14.43 -6.04
CA ILE A 116 -6.34 -13.15 -5.93
C ILE A 116 -7.32 -12.00 -6.19
N ILE A 117 -7.35 -11.04 -5.28
CA ILE A 117 -8.05 -9.78 -5.48
C ILE A 117 -7.02 -8.68 -5.72
N ILE A 118 -7.14 -7.99 -6.85
CA ILE A 118 -6.32 -6.81 -7.19
C ILE A 118 -7.12 -5.56 -6.79
N ILE A 119 -6.49 -4.65 -6.06
CA ILE A 119 -7.15 -3.42 -5.58
C ILE A 119 -6.18 -2.24 -5.66
N HIS A 120 -6.67 -1.07 -6.02
CA HIS A 120 -5.81 0.11 -6.22
C HIS A 120 -5.69 1.00 -4.97
N ASP A 121 -6.70 1.03 -4.10
CA ASP A 121 -6.59 1.79 -2.85
C ASP A 121 -5.71 1.04 -1.82
N LEU A 122 -4.67 1.71 -1.34
CA LEU A 122 -3.70 1.14 -0.41
C LEU A 122 -4.35 0.73 0.91
N MET A 123 -5.22 1.57 1.48
CA MET A 123 -5.81 1.33 2.78
C MET A 123 -6.95 0.32 2.72
N ASP A 124 -7.77 0.37 1.66
CA ASP A 124 -8.80 -0.64 1.41
C ASP A 124 -8.18 -2.01 1.12
N GLY A 125 -7.01 -2.06 0.48
CA GLY A 125 -6.27 -3.31 0.28
C GLY A 125 -5.73 -3.92 1.58
N LEU A 126 -5.21 -3.10 2.50
CA LEU A 126 -4.82 -3.56 3.84
C LEU A 126 -6.03 -4.08 4.63
N TYR A 127 -7.15 -3.37 4.56
CA TYR A 127 -8.41 -3.78 5.19
C TYR A 127 -8.91 -5.11 4.62
N LEU A 128 -8.97 -5.25 3.29
CA LEU A 128 -9.41 -6.47 2.64
C LEU A 128 -8.54 -7.67 3.00
N TYR A 129 -7.22 -7.48 3.08
CA TYR A 129 -6.32 -8.53 3.53
C TYR A 129 -6.62 -8.94 4.97
N GLN A 130 -6.87 -8.00 5.89
CA GLN A 130 -7.23 -8.34 7.27
C GLN A 130 -8.47 -9.21 7.35
N GLU A 131 -9.54 -8.82 6.65
CA GLU A 131 -10.82 -9.52 6.69
C GLU A 131 -10.76 -10.87 5.95
N GLY A 132 -9.89 -10.99 4.94
CA GLY A 132 -9.83 -12.11 4.01
C GLY A 132 -8.58 -12.98 4.09
N LYS A 133 -7.68 -12.77 5.06
CA LYS A 133 -6.32 -13.36 5.10
C LYS A 133 -6.23 -14.89 4.95
N GLU A 134 -7.32 -15.60 5.26
CA GLU A 134 -7.40 -17.08 5.16
C GLU A 134 -8.05 -17.57 3.86
N ARG A 135 -8.62 -16.67 3.04
CA ARG A 135 -9.45 -17.01 1.87
C ARG A 135 -8.92 -16.43 0.56
N VAL A 136 -8.24 -15.29 0.62
CA VAL A 136 -7.79 -14.58 -0.58
C VAL A 136 -6.39 -13.99 -0.36
N ALA A 137 -5.61 -13.98 -1.44
CA ALA A 137 -4.47 -13.08 -1.53
C ALA A 137 -4.91 -11.73 -2.09
N VAL A 138 -4.31 -10.65 -1.59
CA VAL A 138 -4.61 -9.28 -2.02
C VAL A 138 -3.37 -8.68 -2.69
N LEU A 139 -3.49 -8.33 -3.97
CA LEU A 139 -2.50 -7.56 -4.70
C LEU A 139 -2.91 -6.08 -4.69
N ILE A 140 -2.26 -5.31 -3.83
CA ILE A 140 -2.41 -3.86 -3.78
C ILE A 140 -1.59 -3.26 -4.92
N HIS A 141 -2.24 -2.56 -5.83
CA HIS A 141 -1.67 -1.97 -7.04
C HIS A 141 -2.03 -0.48 -7.16
N PRO A 142 -1.38 0.42 -6.40
CA PRO A 142 -1.84 1.81 -6.29
C PRO A 142 -1.80 2.65 -7.57
N ASP A 143 -0.97 2.25 -8.53
CA ASP A 143 -0.85 2.95 -9.81
C ASP A 143 -1.23 2.03 -10.98
N PRO A 144 -2.52 1.92 -11.35
CA PRO A 144 -2.99 1.02 -12.41
C PRO A 144 -2.41 1.33 -13.80
N THR A 145 -1.79 2.50 -13.99
CA THR A 145 -1.15 2.86 -15.27
C THR A 145 0.17 2.13 -15.48
N LYS A 146 0.76 1.58 -14.41
CA LYS A 146 1.99 0.81 -14.47
C LYS A 146 1.70 -0.68 -14.61
N PRO A 147 2.50 -1.43 -15.36
CA PRO A 147 2.33 -2.87 -15.49
C PRO A 147 2.57 -3.58 -14.14
N ILE A 148 1.86 -4.68 -13.93
CA ILE A 148 2.12 -5.58 -12.81
C ILE A 148 3.56 -6.10 -12.90
N ALA A 149 4.31 -5.99 -11.81
CA ALA A 149 5.70 -6.41 -11.76
C ALA A 149 5.82 -7.91 -12.07
N ARG A 150 6.85 -8.26 -12.86
CA ARG A 150 7.07 -9.63 -13.36
C ARG A 150 6.99 -10.72 -12.28
N LYS A 151 7.45 -10.42 -11.06
CA LYS A 151 7.42 -11.35 -9.92
C LYS A 151 6.01 -11.79 -9.51
N PHE A 152 4.98 -10.98 -9.78
CA PHE A 152 3.59 -11.29 -9.47
C PHE A 152 2.86 -12.00 -10.61
N LEU A 153 3.43 -12.04 -11.82
CA LEU A 153 2.78 -12.69 -12.98
C LEU A 153 2.63 -14.21 -12.81
N LYS A 154 3.60 -14.87 -12.17
CA LYS A 154 3.51 -16.31 -11.91
C LYS A 154 2.35 -16.64 -10.95
N PRO A 155 2.27 -16.02 -9.75
CA PRO A 155 1.10 -16.14 -8.88
C PRO A 155 -0.23 -15.89 -9.59
N LEU A 156 -0.33 -14.81 -10.35
CA LEU A 156 -1.56 -14.45 -11.08
C LEU A 156 -1.98 -15.50 -12.12
N ARG A 157 -1.02 -16.13 -12.81
CA ARG A 157 -1.32 -17.21 -13.77
C ARG A 157 -1.73 -18.52 -13.08
N GLN A 158 -1.32 -18.73 -11.84
CA GLN A 158 -1.62 -19.95 -11.07
C GLN A 158 -2.94 -19.84 -10.31
N ALA A 159 -3.39 -18.63 -9.98
CA ALA A 159 -4.65 -18.40 -9.31
C ALA A 159 -5.85 -18.91 -10.13
N GLN A 160 -6.76 -19.63 -9.46
CA GLN A 160 -8.00 -20.12 -10.09
C GLN A 160 -8.94 -18.96 -10.45
N SER A 161 -8.94 -17.91 -9.62
CA SER A 161 -9.77 -16.72 -9.79
C SER A 161 -8.98 -15.44 -9.55
N ILE A 162 -9.17 -14.46 -10.44
CA ILE A 162 -8.64 -13.10 -10.29
C ILE A 162 -9.81 -12.13 -10.42
N GLN A 163 -9.96 -11.26 -9.43
CA GLN A 163 -10.93 -10.17 -9.43
C GLN A 163 -10.19 -8.83 -9.24
N VAL A 164 -10.53 -7.82 -10.04
CA VAL A 164 -10.02 -6.46 -9.87
C VAL A 164 -11.10 -5.63 -9.23
N LEU A 165 -10.81 -4.93 -8.13
CA LEU A 165 -11.74 -4.05 -7.45
C LEU A 165 -11.35 -2.60 -7.64
N GLN A 166 -12.31 -1.81 -8.11
CA GLN A 166 -12.16 -0.38 -8.31
C GLN A 166 -13.19 0.37 -7.49
N LYS A 167 -12.72 1.40 -6.80
CA LYS A 167 -13.59 2.32 -6.07
C LYS A 167 -14.30 3.21 -7.09
N GLU A 168 -15.63 3.35 -6.97
CA GLU A 168 -16.41 4.01 -8.04
C GLU A 168 -16.04 5.47 -8.30
N ASN A 169 -15.47 6.17 -7.32
CA ASN A 169 -15.08 7.58 -7.44
C ASN A 169 -13.56 7.77 -7.51
N ASP A 170 -12.80 6.75 -7.90
CA ASP A 170 -11.34 6.84 -8.02
C ASP A 170 -10.93 7.70 -9.25
N PRO A 171 -10.21 8.82 -9.06
CA PRO A 171 -9.67 9.61 -10.17
C PRO A 171 -8.62 8.84 -11.00
N ASN A 172 -8.01 7.79 -10.44
CA ASN A 172 -7.06 6.91 -11.12
C ASN A 172 -7.73 5.70 -11.79
N LYS A 173 -9.04 5.80 -12.10
CA LYS A 173 -9.77 4.76 -12.84
C LYS A 173 -8.96 4.29 -14.05
N MET A 174 -8.71 2.99 -14.09
CA MET A 174 -8.10 2.32 -15.22
C MET A 174 -9.06 2.44 -16.41
N THR A 175 -8.67 3.20 -17.45
CA THR A 175 -9.49 3.36 -18.65
C THR A 175 -9.39 2.17 -19.59
N ASP A 176 -8.33 1.36 -19.50
CA ASP A 176 -8.23 0.08 -20.21
C ASP A 176 -7.10 -0.80 -19.63
N PRO A 177 -7.38 -1.90 -18.91
CA PRO A 177 -6.35 -2.87 -18.56
C PRO A 177 -5.97 -3.68 -19.81
N GLY A 178 -4.93 -3.25 -20.52
CA GLY A 178 -4.37 -4.04 -21.63
C GLY A 178 -3.98 -5.48 -21.23
N ASP A 179 -3.90 -5.79 -19.93
CA ASP A 179 -3.51 -7.09 -19.38
C ASP A 179 -4.62 -7.84 -18.62
N ILE A 180 -5.83 -7.28 -18.43
CA ILE A 180 -6.89 -7.92 -17.62
C ILE A 180 -8.27 -7.80 -18.31
N PRO A 181 -8.99 -8.90 -18.57
CA PRO A 181 -10.33 -8.82 -19.17
C PRO A 181 -11.30 -7.97 -18.34
N ALA A 182 -12.04 -7.06 -18.99
CA ALA A 182 -13.04 -6.20 -18.35
C ALA A 182 -14.11 -6.98 -17.53
N SER A 183 -14.38 -8.23 -17.89
CA SER A 183 -15.29 -9.15 -17.18
C SER A 183 -14.84 -9.54 -15.77
N ARG A 184 -13.62 -9.15 -15.35
CA ARG A 184 -13.07 -9.42 -14.02
C ARG A 184 -13.03 -8.17 -13.12
N ILE A 185 -13.55 -7.04 -13.59
CA ILE A 185 -13.58 -5.78 -12.84
C ILE A 185 -14.90 -5.69 -12.06
N GLY A 186 -14.80 -5.61 -10.74
CA GLY A 186 -15.88 -5.29 -9.82
C GLY A 186 -15.72 -3.88 -9.28
N HIS A 187 -16.84 -3.27 -8.93
CA HIS A 187 -16.89 -1.94 -8.31
C HIS A 187 -17.34 -2.03 -6.86
N TYR A 188 -16.79 -1.14 -6.02
CA TYR A 188 -17.19 -1.04 -4.62
C TYR A 188 -17.29 0.42 -4.17
N HIS A 189 -18.18 0.67 -3.20
CA HIS A 189 -18.41 2.00 -2.63
C HIS A 189 -17.89 2.11 -1.21
N SER A 190 -17.95 1.01 -0.47
CA SER A 190 -17.70 0.96 0.96
C SER A 190 -16.92 -0.29 1.37
N LYS A 191 -16.36 -0.26 2.57
CA LYS A 191 -15.72 -1.43 3.19
C LYS A 191 -16.70 -2.58 3.42
N THR A 192 -17.97 -2.27 3.68
CA THR A 192 -19.04 -3.27 3.76
C THR A 192 -19.19 -4.05 2.45
N ASP A 193 -19.01 -3.40 1.30
CA ASP A 193 -19.04 -4.07 0.00
C ASP A 193 -17.82 -5.00 -0.15
N LEU A 194 -16.63 -4.55 0.28
CA LEU A 194 -15.42 -5.38 0.26
C LEU A 194 -15.59 -6.66 1.08
N THR A 195 -16.16 -6.56 2.29
CA THR A 195 -16.37 -7.74 3.14
C THR A 195 -17.37 -8.74 2.54
N ARG A 196 -18.38 -8.27 1.78
CA ARG A 196 -19.35 -9.14 1.09
C ARG A 196 -18.73 -9.96 -0.05
N LEU A 197 -17.53 -9.59 -0.51
CA LEU A 197 -16.82 -10.28 -1.58
C LEU A 197 -15.97 -11.45 -1.08
N LEU A 198 -15.76 -11.57 0.24
CA LEU A 198 -14.95 -12.60 0.91
C LEU A 198 -15.77 -13.81 1.37
#